data_AF-H2YRW4-F1
#
_entry.id   AF-H2YRW4-F1
#
_cell.length_a   1.000
_cell.length_b   1.000
_cell.length_c   1.000
_cell.angle_alpha   90.00
_cell.angle_beta   90.00
_cell.angle_gamma   90.00
#
_symmetry.space_group_name_H-M   'P 1'
#
loop_
_entity.id
_entity.type
_entity.pdbx_description
1 polymer ?
#
loop_
_entity_poly.entity_id
_entity_poly.type
_entity_poly.pdbx_seq_one_letter_code
_entity_poly.pdbx_strand_id
1 'polypeptide(L)'
;MCDHYCNNYLGGYYCTCKPGYQLHSDGYSCSGKCSKVRMQQHEGTIRSPGFPHNYPRLTDCSWTVETDAGKRLHFQVNTNFHIEQHQSGFCAYDWIKITDSSGELGTFCGDGVPFNGSEIITTTNWFEVQLHTDYLVQKPGFSITYRTQEIRCKIPPPPMHGSILSPSITTAGPNFVPFGGLIRYDCGVGYRVIGSAKLLCLKDGSLSDDPPVCEVF
;
A
#
# COMPACT_ATOMS: atom_id res chain seq x y z
N MET A 1 35.16 11.75 10.23
CA MET A 1 34.79 12.97 9.47
C MET A 1 33.27 13.08 9.52
N CYS A 2 32.71 14.29 9.66
CA CYS A 2 31.26 14.47 9.74
C CYS A 2 30.57 14.23 8.40
N ASP A 3 29.37 13.66 8.43
CA ASP A 3 28.59 13.34 7.24
C ASP A 3 27.98 14.58 6.57
N HIS A 4 27.51 15.54 7.37
CA HIS A 4 26.90 16.79 6.88
C HIS A 4 27.69 18.02 7.30
N TYR A 5 27.59 18.43 8.56
CA TYR A 5 28.21 19.66 9.05
C TYR A 5 29.21 19.35 10.15
N CYS A 6 30.38 19.98 10.09
CA CYS A 6 31.43 19.89 11.09
C CYS A 6 31.56 21.24 11.81
N ASN A 7 31.43 21.23 13.13
CA ASN A 7 31.49 22.42 13.98
C ASN A 7 32.72 22.31 14.88
N ASN A 8 33.73 23.14 14.61
CA ASN A 8 34.97 23.16 15.40
C ASN A 8 34.77 23.99 16.68
N TYR A 9 35.41 23.58 17.77
CA TYR A 9 35.51 24.33 19.02
C TYR A 9 36.92 24.16 19.60
N LEU A 10 37.23 24.92 20.66
CA LEU A 10 38.54 24.83 21.30
C LEU A 10 38.76 23.41 21.87
N GLY A 11 39.69 22.66 21.31
CA GLY A 11 40.03 21.31 21.74
C GLY A 11 39.28 20.18 21.02
N GLY A 12 38.45 20.46 20.00
CA GLY A 12 37.76 19.39 19.27
C GLY A 12 36.79 19.86 18.18
N TYR A 13 35.91 18.96 17.74
CA TYR A 13 34.82 19.23 16.82
C TYR A 13 33.61 18.34 17.13
N TYR A 14 32.42 18.74 16.68
CA TYR A 14 31.21 17.92 16.73
C TYR A 14 30.43 18.02 15.42
N CYS A 15 29.66 16.98 15.10
CA CYS A 15 28.90 16.90 13.86
C CYS A 15 27.44 17.31 14.07
N THR A 16 26.85 17.95 13.05
CA THR A 16 25.40 18.24 13.00
C THR A 16 24.82 17.87 11.64
N CYS A 17 23.49 17.68 11.59
CA CYS A 17 22.79 17.19 10.40
C CYS A 17 21.89 18.25 9.77
N LYS A 18 21.67 18.11 8.46
CA LYS A 18 20.69 18.89 7.69
C LYS A 18 19.26 18.74 8.25
N PRO A 19 18.37 19.73 8.03
CA PRO A 19 16.95 19.57 8.35
C PRO A 19 16.37 18.31 7.71
N GLY A 20 15.54 17.57 8.46
CA GLY A 20 15.00 16.27 8.03
C GLY A 20 15.90 15.07 8.34
N TYR A 21 17.06 15.29 8.97
CA TYR A 21 17.99 14.24 9.40
C TYR A 21 18.25 14.33 10.90
N GLN A 22 18.76 13.26 11.49
CA GLN A 22 19.16 13.17 12.88
C GLN A 22 20.57 12.57 12.99
N LEU A 23 21.35 13.04 13.97
CA LEU A 23 22.70 12.53 14.20
C LEU A 23 22.60 11.10 14.75
N HIS A 24 23.31 10.19 14.10
CA HIS A 24 23.40 8.80 14.51
C HIS A 24 24.21 8.65 15.81
N SER A 25 24.08 7.52 16.49
CA SER A 25 24.72 7.28 17.79
C SER A 25 26.25 7.24 17.73
N ASP A 26 26.83 7.09 16.54
CA ASP A 26 28.28 7.19 16.32
C ASP A 26 28.82 8.62 16.47
N GLY A 27 27.95 9.63 16.50
CA GLY A 27 28.31 11.05 16.60
C GLY A 27 28.84 11.66 15.30
N TYR A 28 28.81 10.94 14.17
CA TYR A 28 29.37 11.37 12.89
C TYR A 28 28.40 11.26 11.71
N SER A 29 27.59 10.21 11.67
CA SER A 29 26.68 9.90 10.56
C SER A 29 25.32 10.57 10.72
N CYS A 30 24.64 10.85 9.60
CA CYS A 30 23.29 11.44 9.62
C CYS A 30 22.26 10.49 9.02
N SER A 31 21.29 10.07 9.83
CA SER A 31 20.17 9.22 9.40
C SER A 31 18.93 10.07 9.11
N GLY A 32 18.00 9.53 8.32
CA GLY A 32 16.74 10.21 8.01
C GLY A 32 15.82 10.31 9.23
N LYS A 33 15.17 11.46 9.45
CA LYS A 33 14.15 11.64 10.48
C LYS A 33 12.77 11.31 9.91
N CYS A 34 12.42 10.04 9.88
CA CYS A 34 11.28 9.50 9.13
C CYS A 34 10.58 8.30 9.80
N SER A 35 10.91 7.99 11.05
CA SER A 35 10.30 6.87 11.77
C SER A 35 8.95 7.27 12.38
N LYS A 36 7.96 6.35 12.31
CA LYS A 36 6.62 6.49 12.91
C LYS A 36 5.82 7.69 12.38
N VAL A 37 5.98 8.02 11.10
CA VAL A 37 5.19 9.08 10.46
C VAL A 37 3.77 8.55 10.20
N ARG A 38 2.76 9.26 10.70
CA ARG A 38 1.34 8.93 10.48
C ARG A 38 0.73 9.88 9.47
N MET A 39 0.05 9.32 8.48
CA MET A 39 -0.66 10.07 7.44
C MET A 39 -2.15 9.75 7.49
N GLN A 40 -2.98 10.79 7.49
CA GLN A 40 -4.46 10.70 7.54
C GLN A 40 -5.12 11.28 6.29
N GLN A 41 -4.33 11.65 5.29
CA GLN A 41 -4.82 12.26 4.06
C GLN A 41 -5.37 11.18 3.14
N HIS A 42 -6.46 11.50 2.41
CA HIS A 42 -7.08 10.59 1.46
C HIS A 42 -6.19 10.29 0.25
N GLU A 43 -5.22 11.14 -0.02
CA GLU A 43 -4.16 10.93 -0.99
C GLU A 43 -2.87 11.56 -0.46
N GLY A 44 -1.73 11.14 -0.98
CA GLY A 44 -0.45 11.67 -0.54
C GLY A 44 0.73 11.09 -1.29
N THR A 45 1.93 11.49 -0.87
CA THR A 45 3.18 10.97 -1.43
C THR A 45 4.17 10.67 -0.31
N ILE A 46 4.70 9.45 -0.33
CA ILE A 46 5.79 8.99 0.55
C ILE A 46 7.06 8.97 -0.28
N ARG A 47 8.13 9.58 0.23
CA ARG A 47 9.44 9.63 -0.43
C ARG A 47 10.52 9.23 0.55
N SER A 48 11.56 8.58 0.04
CA SER A 48 12.79 8.39 0.81
C SER A 48 13.36 9.77 1.22
N PRO A 49 13.99 9.89 2.40
CA PRO A 49 14.61 11.15 2.80
C PRO A 49 15.65 11.59 1.77
N GLY A 50 15.60 12.85 1.34
CA GLY A 50 16.53 13.38 0.33
C GLY A 50 16.11 13.19 -1.13
N PHE A 51 15.08 12.40 -1.43
CA PHE A 51 14.60 12.16 -2.81
C PHE A 51 14.39 13.49 -3.57
N PRO A 52 14.84 13.61 -4.83
CA PRO A 52 15.40 12.57 -5.71
C PRO A 52 16.91 12.34 -5.56
N HIS A 53 17.55 12.92 -4.54
CA HIS A 53 18.95 12.65 -4.22
C HIS A 53 19.04 11.39 -3.36
N ASN A 54 20.28 10.93 -3.15
CA ASN A 54 20.53 9.70 -2.43
C ASN A 54 19.95 9.72 -1.00
N TYR A 55 19.31 8.62 -0.60
CA TYR A 55 18.85 8.44 0.78
C TYR A 55 20.02 8.37 1.76
N PRO A 56 19.82 8.73 3.03
CA PRO A 56 20.83 8.53 4.06
C PRO A 56 21.05 7.03 4.37
N ARG A 57 22.29 6.70 4.70
CA ARG A 57 22.65 5.40 5.30
C ARG A 57 22.08 5.28 6.72
N LEU A 58 22.10 4.07 7.29
CA LEU A 58 21.74 3.80 8.68
C LEU A 58 20.36 4.37 9.05
N THR A 59 19.39 4.21 8.16
CA THR A 59 18.08 4.85 8.27
C THR A 59 16.97 3.82 8.31
N ASP A 60 16.17 3.90 9.37
CA ASP A 60 14.93 3.13 9.55
C ASP A 60 13.73 4.08 9.53
N CYS A 61 13.07 4.18 8.38
CA CYS A 61 11.84 4.94 8.24
C CYS A 61 10.61 4.04 8.35
N SER A 62 9.52 4.60 8.88
CA SER A 62 8.21 3.97 8.80
C SER A 62 7.12 5.02 8.62
N TRP A 63 6.30 4.82 7.59
CA TRP A 63 5.14 5.64 7.27
C TRP A 63 3.90 4.78 7.31
N THR A 64 2.92 5.20 8.09
CA THR A 64 1.62 4.52 8.22
C THR A 64 0.53 5.40 7.63
N VAL A 65 -0.35 4.79 6.85
CA VAL A 65 -1.52 5.43 6.26
C VAL A 65 -2.75 4.65 6.70
N GLU A 66 -3.73 5.34 7.27
CA GLU A 66 -5.01 4.76 7.67
C GLU A 66 -6.15 5.59 7.08
N THR A 67 -7.14 4.90 6.52
CA THR A 67 -8.35 5.49 5.92
C THR A 67 -9.61 4.87 6.54
N ASP A 68 -10.77 5.37 6.13
CA ASP A 68 -12.06 4.89 6.65
C ASP A 68 -12.31 3.42 6.31
N ALA A 69 -13.06 2.73 7.17
CA ALA A 69 -13.54 1.38 6.92
C ALA A 69 -14.33 1.30 5.59
N GLY A 70 -14.20 0.19 4.86
CA GLY A 70 -14.82 0.02 3.54
C GLY A 70 -14.07 0.71 2.39
N LYS A 71 -12.94 1.33 2.68
CA LYS A 71 -12.00 1.83 1.68
C LYS A 71 -10.69 1.04 1.75
N ARG A 72 -9.91 1.12 0.68
CA ARG A 72 -8.56 0.59 0.55
C ARG A 72 -7.63 1.64 -0.04
N LEU A 73 -6.33 1.40 0.02
CA LEU A 73 -5.32 2.30 -0.53
C LEU A 73 -4.81 1.73 -1.85
N HIS A 74 -4.76 2.60 -2.86
CA HIS A 74 -4.18 2.34 -4.16
C HIS A 74 -2.89 3.15 -4.29
N PHE A 75 -1.77 2.44 -4.39
CA PHE A 75 -0.44 3.01 -4.49
C PHE A 75 0.08 2.93 -5.92
N GLN A 76 0.79 3.97 -6.32
CA GLN A 76 1.53 4.01 -7.56
C GLN A 76 2.98 4.33 -7.25
N VAL A 77 3.88 3.43 -7.66
CA VAL A 77 5.31 3.60 -7.45
C VAL A 77 5.88 4.34 -8.64
N ASN A 78 6.61 5.42 -8.38
CA ASN A 78 7.30 6.17 -9.42
C ASN A 78 8.35 5.30 -10.11
N THR A 79 8.54 5.47 -11.41
CA THR A 79 9.52 4.72 -12.21
C THR A 79 10.97 4.98 -11.81
N ASN A 80 11.24 6.15 -11.22
CA ASN A 80 12.53 6.49 -10.63
C ASN A 80 12.64 5.82 -9.24
N PHE A 81 12.88 4.52 -9.25
CA PHE A 81 13.06 3.66 -8.09
C PHE A 81 14.46 3.06 -8.08
N HIS A 82 15.24 3.36 -7.06
CA HIS A 82 16.63 2.92 -6.92
C HIS A 82 16.96 2.67 -5.45
N ILE A 83 17.08 1.40 -5.08
CA ILE A 83 17.43 0.93 -3.74
C ILE A 83 18.58 -0.06 -3.88
N GLU A 84 19.60 -0.01 -3.02
CA GLU A 84 20.72 -0.94 -3.10
C GLU A 84 20.24 -2.39 -3.01
N GLN A 85 20.77 -3.24 -3.91
CA GLN A 85 20.46 -4.65 -3.94
C GLN A 85 21.72 -5.48 -3.66
N HIS A 86 21.59 -6.49 -2.79
CA HIS A 86 22.61 -7.52 -2.63
C HIS A 86 22.65 -8.45 -3.85
N GLN A 87 23.83 -8.95 -4.20
CA GLN A 87 24.07 -9.92 -5.28
C GLN A 87 23.23 -11.21 -5.19
N SER A 88 22.60 -11.48 -4.05
CA SER A 88 21.77 -12.66 -3.80
C SER A 88 20.34 -12.46 -4.29
N GLY A 89 19.94 -11.23 -4.60
CA GLY A 89 18.60 -10.88 -5.06
C GLY A 89 17.57 -10.62 -3.95
N PHE A 90 17.83 -11.02 -2.70
CA PHE A 90 16.88 -10.97 -1.58
C PHE A 90 16.87 -9.66 -0.78
N CYS A 91 17.29 -8.53 -1.38
CA CYS A 91 17.28 -7.21 -0.72
C CYS A 91 17.93 -7.19 0.68
N ALA A 92 19.09 -7.86 0.81
CA ALA A 92 19.76 -8.05 2.09
C ALA A 92 20.56 -6.84 2.58
N TYR A 93 20.82 -5.85 1.71
CA TYR A 93 21.45 -4.57 2.08
C TYR A 93 20.35 -3.58 2.43
N ASP A 94 19.78 -2.94 1.41
CA ASP A 94 18.69 -1.99 1.56
C ASP A 94 17.38 -2.59 1.06
N TRP A 95 16.29 -2.16 1.64
CA TRP A 95 14.96 -2.61 1.23
C TRP A 95 13.87 -1.61 1.58
N ILE A 96 12.83 -1.62 0.75
CA ILE A 96 11.51 -1.12 1.15
C ILE A 96 10.65 -2.33 1.48
N LYS A 97 9.82 -2.21 2.51
CA LYS A 97 8.81 -3.23 2.83
C LYS A 97 7.45 -2.58 2.91
N ILE A 98 6.47 -3.26 2.34
CA ILE A 98 5.11 -2.79 2.17
C ILE A 98 4.21 -3.83 2.83
N THR A 99 3.45 -3.40 3.84
CA THR A 99 2.57 -4.28 4.62
C THR A 99 1.19 -3.66 4.78
N ASP A 100 0.17 -4.51 4.86
CA ASP A 100 -1.16 -4.13 5.32
C ASP A 100 -1.56 -4.98 6.52
N SER A 101 -2.78 -4.82 7.03
CA SER A 101 -3.22 -5.58 8.21
C SER A 101 -3.37 -7.09 7.96
N SER A 102 -3.29 -7.55 6.70
CA SER A 102 -3.34 -8.95 6.33
C SER A 102 -1.95 -9.60 6.21
N GLY A 103 -0.89 -8.79 6.10
CA GLY A 103 0.49 -9.26 6.06
C GLY A 103 1.38 -8.44 5.14
N GLU A 104 2.51 -9.05 4.74
CA GLU A 104 3.45 -8.44 3.81
C GLU A 104 2.93 -8.53 2.37
N LEU A 105 2.84 -7.37 1.71
CA LEU A 105 2.53 -7.28 0.28
C LEU A 105 3.80 -7.41 -0.57
N GLY A 106 4.95 -7.05 0.00
CA GLY A 106 6.27 -7.46 -0.49
C GLY A 106 7.42 -6.62 0.04
N THR A 107 8.62 -7.09 -0.26
CA THR A 107 9.91 -6.45 0.04
C THR A 107 10.67 -6.22 -1.27
N PHE A 108 11.19 -5.01 -1.47
CA PHE A 108 11.73 -4.58 -2.77
C PHE A 108 13.04 -3.80 -2.66
N CYS A 109 13.90 -4.00 -3.66
CA CYS A 109 15.17 -3.31 -3.87
C CYS A 109 15.56 -3.40 -5.35
N GLY A 110 16.67 -2.75 -5.73
CA GLY A 110 17.19 -2.75 -7.11
C GLY A 110 16.85 -1.47 -7.86
N ASP A 111 17.09 -1.51 -9.17
CA ASP A 111 16.84 -0.41 -10.09
C ASP A 111 15.58 -0.67 -10.93
N GLY A 112 14.66 0.29 -10.98
CA GLY A 112 13.39 0.20 -11.69
C GLY A 112 12.22 -0.31 -10.84
N VAL A 113 11.00 -0.18 -11.36
CA VAL A 113 9.78 -0.50 -10.59
C VAL A 113 9.71 -2.00 -10.31
N PRO A 114 9.58 -2.42 -9.04
CA PRO A 114 9.67 -3.83 -8.67
C PRO A 114 8.36 -4.63 -8.91
N PHE A 115 7.36 -4.03 -9.57
CA PHE A 115 6.03 -4.62 -9.77
C PHE A 115 5.75 -4.80 -11.26
N ASN A 116 5.25 -5.98 -11.66
CA ASN A 116 4.73 -6.27 -13.02
C ASN A 116 3.56 -5.34 -13.48
N GLY A 117 3.22 -4.30 -12.72
CA GLY A 117 2.18 -3.33 -13.07
C GLY A 117 2.25 -1.98 -12.35
N SER A 118 3.34 -1.60 -11.67
CA SER A 118 3.52 -0.33 -10.92
C SER A 118 2.46 0.02 -9.84
N GLU A 119 1.46 -0.83 -9.65
CA GLU A 119 0.33 -0.60 -8.76
C GLU A 119 0.32 -1.60 -7.61
N ILE A 120 0.01 -1.11 -6.41
CA ILE A 120 -0.22 -1.95 -5.22
C ILE A 120 -1.57 -1.54 -4.64
N ILE A 121 -2.42 -2.52 -4.39
CA ILE A 121 -3.73 -2.33 -3.78
C ILE A 121 -3.73 -3.04 -2.44
N THR A 122 -4.08 -2.33 -1.37
CA THR A 122 -4.23 -2.97 -0.05
C THR A 122 -5.54 -3.73 0.05
N THR A 123 -5.57 -4.75 0.91
CA THR A 123 -6.79 -5.49 1.23
C THR A 123 -7.53 -4.91 2.43
N THR A 124 -6.91 -3.94 3.11
CA THR A 124 -7.43 -3.28 4.32
C THR A 124 -7.32 -1.76 4.22
N ASN A 125 -7.95 -1.06 5.15
CA ASN A 125 -7.93 0.39 5.26
C ASN A 125 -6.66 0.94 5.94
N TRP A 126 -5.71 0.08 6.29
CA TRP A 126 -4.45 0.44 6.93
C TRP A 126 -3.26 -0.12 6.15
N PHE A 127 -2.14 0.60 6.19
CA PHE A 127 -0.93 0.26 5.47
C PHE A 127 0.33 0.85 6.12
N GLU A 128 1.47 0.19 5.93
CA GLU A 128 2.79 0.67 6.32
C GLU A 128 3.84 0.48 5.21
N VAL A 129 4.58 1.56 4.93
CA VAL A 129 5.85 1.52 4.19
C VAL A 129 7.00 1.61 5.18
N GLN A 130 7.97 0.72 5.05
CA GLN A 130 9.22 0.76 5.78
C GLN A 130 10.37 0.93 4.78
N LEU A 131 11.37 1.72 5.17
CA LEU A 131 12.66 1.79 4.49
C LEU A 131 13.72 1.42 5.51
N HIS A 132 14.58 0.48 5.14
CA HIS A 132 15.79 0.15 5.87
C HIS A 132 16.99 0.37 4.98
N THR A 133 18.02 1.03 5.52
CA THR A 133 19.28 1.25 4.83
C THR A 133 20.46 0.84 5.72
N ASP A 134 21.43 0.17 5.12
CA ASP A 134 22.65 -0.22 5.80
C ASP A 134 23.68 0.94 5.84
N TYR A 135 24.95 0.65 6.14
CA TYR A 135 25.99 1.69 6.24
C TYR A 135 26.68 2.01 4.90
N LEU A 136 26.42 1.23 3.85
CA LEU A 136 27.02 1.30 2.53
C LEU A 136 26.03 1.87 1.49
N VAL A 137 26.58 2.05 0.29
CA VAL A 137 25.98 2.55 -0.96
C VAL A 137 24.58 3.17 -0.84
N GLN A 138 24.52 4.48 -1.03
CA GLN A 138 23.24 5.17 -1.10
C GLN A 138 22.80 5.36 -2.56
N LYS A 139 21.49 5.26 -2.80
CA LYS A 139 20.87 5.43 -4.13
C LYS A 139 19.76 6.49 -4.08
N PRO A 140 19.28 7.01 -5.22
CA PRO A 140 18.24 8.04 -5.28
C PRO A 140 16.95 7.73 -4.49
N GLY A 141 16.66 6.45 -4.24
CA GLY A 141 15.56 6.00 -3.41
C GLY A 141 14.25 5.86 -4.17
N PHE A 142 13.14 6.27 -3.54
CA PHE A 142 11.81 6.02 -4.08
C PHE A 142 10.84 7.18 -3.85
N SER A 143 9.79 7.21 -4.66
CA SER A 143 8.61 8.03 -4.45
C SER A 143 7.36 7.20 -4.74
N ILE A 144 6.49 7.06 -3.76
CA ILE A 144 5.23 6.31 -3.86
C ILE A 144 4.08 7.30 -3.63
N THR A 145 3.18 7.44 -4.60
CA THR A 145 1.92 8.14 -4.41
C THR A 145 0.85 7.17 -3.97
N TYR A 146 -0.10 7.64 -3.19
CA TYR A 146 -1.23 6.82 -2.75
C TYR A 146 -2.52 7.61 -2.81
N ARG A 147 -3.62 6.89 -3.02
CA ARG A 147 -4.97 7.42 -2.93
C ARG A 147 -5.89 6.41 -2.29
N THR A 148 -6.90 6.91 -1.61
CA THR A 148 -7.98 6.11 -1.05
C THR A 148 -8.94 5.73 -2.17
N GLN A 149 -9.42 4.49 -2.15
CA GLN A 149 -10.37 3.94 -3.09
C GLN A 149 -11.49 3.21 -2.33
N GLU A 150 -12.75 3.48 -2.67
CA GLU A 150 -13.87 2.72 -2.13
C GLU A 150 -13.85 1.27 -2.64
N ILE A 151 -14.06 0.32 -1.72
CA ILE A 151 -14.25 -1.07 -2.10
C ILE A 151 -15.69 -1.24 -2.58
N ARG A 152 -15.82 -1.68 -3.82
CA ARG A 152 -17.11 -1.95 -4.47
C ARG A 152 -17.01 -3.21 -5.32
N CYS A 153 -18.06 -4.02 -5.28
CA CYS A 153 -18.15 -5.24 -6.08
C CYS A 153 -19.13 -5.02 -7.22
N LYS A 154 -18.74 -5.44 -8.43
CA LYS A 154 -19.62 -5.37 -9.60
C LYS A 154 -20.78 -6.34 -9.41
N ILE A 155 -22.00 -5.86 -9.62
CA ILE A 155 -23.19 -6.71 -9.57
C ILE A 155 -23.21 -7.57 -10.86
N PRO A 156 -23.18 -8.91 -10.75
CA PRO A 156 -23.34 -9.80 -11.90
C PRO A 156 -24.74 -9.64 -12.52
N PRO A 157 -24.92 -9.93 -13.82
CA PRO A 157 -26.25 -9.92 -14.42
C PRO A 157 -27.17 -10.93 -13.72
N PRO A 158 -28.50 -10.70 -13.72
CA PRO A 158 -29.45 -11.67 -13.20
C PRO A 158 -29.33 -13.00 -13.98
N PRO A 159 -29.44 -14.17 -13.31
CA PRO A 159 -29.44 -15.45 -13.99
C PRO A 159 -30.68 -15.58 -14.90
N MET A 160 -30.58 -16.41 -15.93
CA MET A 160 -31.73 -16.76 -16.77
C MET A 160 -32.88 -17.29 -15.90
N HIS A 161 -34.11 -16.84 -16.16
CA HIS A 161 -35.29 -17.15 -15.33
C HIS A 161 -35.20 -16.70 -13.86
N GLY A 162 -34.29 -15.79 -13.54
CA GLY A 162 -34.16 -15.20 -12.21
C GLY A 162 -34.08 -13.68 -12.23
N SER A 163 -33.99 -13.10 -11.03
CA SER A 163 -33.93 -11.67 -10.80
C SER A 163 -33.02 -11.34 -9.62
N ILE A 164 -32.61 -10.08 -9.53
CA ILE A 164 -31.85 -9.54 -8.39
C ILE A 164 -32.83 -8.75 -7.52
N LEU A 165 -32.91 -9.11 -6.24
CA LEU A 165 -33.80 -8.48 -5.25
C LEU A 165 -33.13 -7.32 -4.48
N SER A 166 -31.85 -7.04 -4.75
CA SER A 166 -31.08 -6.01 -4.04
C SER A 166 -31.33 -4.62 -4.62
N PRO A 167 -31.25 -3.54 -3.83
CA PRO A 167 -31.53 -2.20 -4.33
C PRO A 167 -30.55 -1.81 -5.44
N SER A 168 -31.09 -1.46 -6.61
CA SER A 168 -30.35 -1.06 -7.82
C SER A 168 -29.63 0.29 -7.69
N ILE A 169 -29.86 1.01 -6.58
CA ILE A 169 -29.21 2.29 -6.27
C ILE A 169 -28.53 2.13 -4.92
N THR A 170 -27.22 1.94 -4.95
CA THR A 170 -26.38 2.03 -3.75
C THR A 170 -25.51 3.27 -3.85
N THR A 171 -24.93 3.70 -2.72
CA THR A 171 -23.91 4.75 -2.69
C THR A 171 -22.71 4.45 -3.59
N ALA A 172 -22.47 3.18 -3.96
CA ALA A 172 -21.39 2.75 -4.83
C ALA A 172 -21.69 2.90 -6.35
N GLY A 173 -22.93 3.23 -6.72
CA GLY A 173 -23.41 3.43 -8.09
C GLY A 173 -24.38 2.34 -8.59
N PRO A 174 -24.93 2.50 -9.81
CA PRO A 174 -26.07 1.72 -10.30
C PRO A 174 -25.80 0.24 -10.63
N ASN A 175 -24.53 -0.20 -10.63
CA ASN A 175 -24.13 -1.58 -10.92
C ASN A 175 -23.14 -2.13 -9.90
N PHE A 176 -23.08 -1.53 -8.72
CA PHE A 176 -22.12 -1.88 -7.69
C PHE A 176 -22.81 -1.99 -6.33
N VAL A 177 -22.27 -2.86 -5.49
CA VAL A 177 -22.56 -2.88 -4.05
C VAL A 177 -21.31 -2.45 -3.29
N PRO A 178 -21.44 -1.64 -2.22
CA PRO A 178 -20.30 -1.28 -1.38
C PRO A 178 -19.79 -2.50 -0.61
N PHE A 179 -18.60 -2.40 -0.04
CA PHE A 179 -18.06 -3.39 0.91
C PHE A 179 -19.06 -3.76 2.00
N GLY A 180 -19.20 -5.06 2.28
CA GLY A 180 -20.20 -5.59 3.21
C GLY A 180 -21.63 -5.56 2.68
N GLY A 181 -21.87 -4.97 1.51
CA GLY A 181 -23.14 -5.02 0.79
C GLY A 181 -23.46 -6.43 0.30
N LEU A 182 -24.75 -6.73 0.19
CA LEU A 182 -25.25 -8.07 -0.11
C LEU A 182 -26.15 -8.07 -1.34
N ILE A 183 -25.83 -8.92 -2.31
CA ILE A 183 -26.62 -9.19 -3.51
C ILE A 183 -27.52 -10.39 -3.22
N ARG A 184 -28.80 -10.30 -3.55
CA ARG A 184 -29.82 -11.32 -3.35
C ARG A 184 -30.41 -11.71 -4.69
N TYR A 185 -30.45 -13.01 -4.96
CA TYR A 185 -31.04 -13.58 -6.15
C TYR A 185 -32.35 -14.29 -5.81
N ASP A 186 -33.24 -14.32 -6.78
CA ASP A 186 -34.48 -15.07 -6.74
C ASP A 186 -34.78 -15.69 -8.10
N CYS A 187 -35.47 -16.82 -8.11
CA CYS A 187 -35.88 -17.49 -9.33
C CYS A 187 -37.37 -17.31 -9.57
N GLY A 188 -37.74 -17.15 -10.85
CA GLY A 188 -39.12 -17.06 -11.26
C GLY A 188 -39.90 -18.35 -10.98
N VAL A 189 -41.22 -18.28 -11.12
CA VAL A 189 -42.11 -19.42 -10.89
C VAL A 189 -41.71 -20.61 -11.75
N GLY A 190 -41.61 -21.80 -11.13
CA GLY A 190 -41.20 -23.03 -11.81
C GLY A 190 -39.68 -23.30 -11.79
N TYR A 191 -38.89 -22.41 -11.18
CA TYR A 191 -37.44 -22.57 -11.05
C TYR A 191 -36.98 -22.49 -9.58
N ARG A 192 -35.85 -23.14 -9.27
CA ARG A 192 -35.16 -23.08 -7.98
C ARG A 192 -33.73 -22.55 -8.13
N VAL A 193 -33.26 -21.88 -7.08
CA VAL A 193 -31.88 -21.41 -6.98
C VAL A 193 -30.94 -22.60 -6.76
N ILE A 194 -29.92 -22.72 -7.60
CA ILE A 194 -28.78 -23.64 -7.43
C ILE A 194 -27.55 -22.80 -7.10
N GLY A 195 -26.90 -23.13 -5.97
CA GLY A 195 -25.78 -22.36 -5.42
C GLY A 195 -26.22 -21.32 -4.39
N SER A 196 -25.44 -20.26 -4.24
CA SER A 196 -25.64 -19.24 -3.20
C SER A 196 -26.66 -18.18 -3.61
N ALA A 197 -27.84 -18.19 -2.98
CA ALA A 197 -28.89 -17.17 -3.18
C ALA A 197 -28.48 -15.75 -2.74
N LYS A 198 -27.38 -15.62 -1.99
CA LYS A 198 -26.88 -14.35 -1.45
C LYS A 198 -25.36 -14.28 -1.62
N LEU A 199 -24.87 -13.18 -2.20
CA LEU A 199 -23.45 -12.91 -2.34
C LEU A 199 -23.05 -11.68 -1.53
N LEU A 200 -21.97 -11.77 -0.77
CA LEU A 200 -21.41 -10.67 0.03
C LEU A 200 -20.24 -10.02 -0.73
N CYS A 201 -20.17 -8.69 -0.72
CA CYS A 201 -19.01 -7.96 -1.22
C CYS A 201 -17.86 -7.99 -0.21
N LEU A 202 -16.76 -8.65 -0.56
CA LEU A 202 -15.60 -8.88 0.27
C LEU A 202 -14.60 -7.71 0.20
N LYS A 203 -13.63 -7.72 1.11
CA LYS A 203 -12.64 -6.64 1.30
C LYS A 203 -11.66 -6.45 0.13
N ASP A 204 -11.45 -7.50 -0.66
CA ASP A 204 -10.64 -7.48 -1.87
C ASP A 204 -11.42 -6.97 -3.11
N GLY A 205 -12.73 -6.73 -2.96
CA GLY A 205 -13.63 -6.34 -4.04
C GLY A 205 -14.21 -7.52 -4.84
N SER A 206 -14.00 -8.75 -4.37
CA SER A 206 -14.64 -9.96 -4.92
C SER A 206 -15.97 -10.26 -4.23
N LEU A 207 -16.76 -11.13 -4.85
CA LEU A 207 -17.98 -11.67 -4.25
C LEU A 207 -17.64 -12.94 -3.46
N SER A 208 -18.42 -13.22 -2.42
CA SER A 208 -18.20 -14.37 -1.54
C SER A 208 -18.33 -15.74 -2.22
N ASP A 209 -19.02 -15.81 -3.36
CA ASP A 209 -19.30 -17.02 -4.12
C ASP A 209 -19.64 -16.66 -5.57
N ASP A 210 -19.76 -17.66 -6.43
CA ASP A 210 -20.19 -17.51 -7.82
C ASP A 210 -21.71 -17.19 -7.92
N PRO A 211 -22.14 -16.47 -8.96
CA PRO A 211 -23.57 -16.20 -9.19
C PRO A 211 -24.38 -17.49 -9.33
N PRO A 212 -25.54 -17.60 -8.66
CA PRO A 212 -26.35 -18.80 -8.72
C PRO A 212 -27.05 -18.95 -10.08
N VAL A 213 -27.51 -20.17 -10.36
CA VAL A 213 -28.30 -20.50 -11.56
C VAL A 213 -29.73 -20.86 -11.16
N CYS A 214 -30.70 -20.54 -12.02
CA CYS A 214 -32.08 -20.99 -11.84
C CYS A 214 -32.35 -22.21 -12.72
N GLU A 215 -32.72 -23.33 -12.10
CA GLU A 215 -33.07 -24.58 -12.77
C GLU A 215 -34.51 -24.96 -12.51
N VAL A 216 -35.14 -25.65 -13.47
CA VAL A 216 -36.52 -26.14 -13.31
C VAL A 216 -36.59 -27.13 -12.15
N PHE A 217 -37.70 -27.11 -11.41
CA PHE A 217 -37.95 -28.07 -10.34
C PHE A 217 -37.91 -29.52 -10.80
#